data_AF-A0A5R2N965-F1
#
_entry.id   AF-A0A5R2N965-F1
#
_cell.length_a   1.000
_cell.length_b   1.000
_cell.length_c   1.000
_cell.angle_alpha   90.00
_cell.angle_beta   90.00
_cell.angle_gamma   90.00
#
_symmetry.space_group_name_H-M   'P 1'
#
loop_
_entity.id
_entity.type
_entity.pdbx_description
1 polymer ?
#
loop_
_entity_poly.entity_id
_entity_poly.type
_entity_poly.pdbx_seq_one_letter_code
_entity_poly.pdbx_strand_id
1 'polypeptide(L)'
;MLQRSGLSLSPSAETDASPRNGAQSSAKHAALTYVSDAEPGIRRLKAGKGFTYRGPEGKAVSDAARARIAAIVIPPAWTNVWISPDPNGHIQATGRDQRGRKQYRYHPQWAEERDGAKYSGLIAFAQSLPDLRRRIDSDLRRRGLPLERVVAA
;
A
#
# COMPACT_ATOMS: atom_id res chain seq x y z
N MET A 1 17.64 -51.52 24.01
CA MET A 1 18.68 -50.52 23.67
C MET A 1 18.68 -50.39 22.15
N LEU A 2 18.35 -49.20 21.63
CA LEU A 2 18.51 -48.69 20.24
C LEU A 2 17.86 -49.52 19.10
N GLN A 3 17.20 -48.98 18.07
CA GLN A 3 16.78 -47.64 17.67
C GLN A 3 15.75 -47.87 16.53
N ARG A 4 14.59 -47.22 16.59
CA ARG A 4 13.61 -47.13 15.49
C ARG A 4 14.03 -45.98 14.59
N SER A 5 14.42 -46.25 13.34
CA SER A 5 14.65 -45.22 12.32
C SER A 5 13.32 -44.75 11.75
N GLY A 6 12.71 -43.74 12.39
CA GLY A 6 11.58 -43.00 11.86
C GLY A 6 12.07 -41.91 10.91
N LEU A 7 11.70 -42.00 9.64
CA LEU A 7 11.82 -40.92 8.66
C LEU A 7 11.00 -39.71 9.15
N SER A 8 11.70 -38.65 9.53
CA SER A 8 11.12 -37.34 9.80
C SER A 8 10.81 -36.65 8.47
N LEU A 9 9.54 -36.63 8.07
CA LEU A 9 9.04 -35.63 7.14
C LEU A 9 8.49 -34.47 7.96
N SER A 10 9.27 -33.39 8.04
CA SER A 10 8.79 -32.09 8.46
C SER A 10 8.58 -31.23 7.21
N PRO A 11 7.36 -30.86 6.81
CA PRO A 11 7.14 -29.73 5.94
C PRO A 11 7.03 -28.50 6.85
N SER A 12 8.16 -27.86 7.15
CA SER A 12 8.11 -26.52 7.73
C SER A 12 7.67 -25.57 6.62
N ALA A 13 6.47 -25.02 6.80
CA ALA A 13 5.86 -24.05 5.92
C ALA A 13 6.80 -22.87 5.65
N GLU A 14 7.37 -22.83 4.45
CA GLU A 14 7.93 -21.61 3.89
C GLU A 14 6.76 -20.63 3.73
N THR A 15 6.71 -19.68 4.66
CA THR A 15 5.70 -18.65 4.72
C THR A 15 5.94 -17.68 3.56
N ASP A 16 5.03 -17.75 2.59
CA ASP A 16 4.69 -16.75 1.57
C ASP A 16 5.24 -15.34 1.85
N ALA A 17 6.42 -15.05 1.29
CA ALA A 17 7.00 -13.73 1.26
C ALA A 17 6.43 -12.96 0.05
N SER A 18 5.16 -12.56 0.16
CA SER A 18 4.56 -11.53 -0.70
C SER A 18 5.47 -10.28 -0.76
N PRO A 19 5.57 -9.58 -1.91
CA PRO A 19 6.63 -8.60 -2.14
C PRO A 19 6.41 -7.32 -1.31
N ARG A 20 6.88 -7.33 -0.07
CA ARG A 20 7.25 -6.12 0.67
C ARG A 20 8.57 -5.65 0.07
N ASN A 21 8.64 -4.48 -0.59
CA ASN A 21 9.87 -3.64 -0.61
C ASN A 21 9.86 -2.39 -1.52
N GLY A 22 8.83 -2.11 -2.31
CA GLY A 22 8.76 -0.85 -3.07
C GLY A 22 8.30 0.35 -2.24
N ALA A 23 7.15 0.21 -1.55
CA ALA A 23 6.53 1.34 -0.87
C ALA A 23 7.25 1.75 0.42
N GLN A 24 7.83 0.79 1.13
CA GLN A 24 8.62 1.04 2.35
C GLN A 24 9.96 1.72 2.03
N SER A 25 10.62 1.34 0.93
CA SER A 25 11.85 1.99 0.49
C SER A 25 11.57 3.43 0.04
N SER A 26 10.53 3.65 -0.77
CA SER A 26 10.07 5.00 -1.11
C SER A 26 9.77 5.84 0.14
N ALA A 27 9.12 5.29 1.17
CA ALA A 27 8.81 6.09 2.36
C ALA A 27 10.10 6.57 3.05
N LYS A 28 11.10 5.70 3.14
CA LYS A 28 12.41 6.05 3.71
C LYS A 28 13.15 7.10 2.89
N HIS A 29 13.06 7.07 1.56
CA HIS A 29 13.67 8.11 0.72
C HIS A 29 13.07 9.49 1.02
N ALA A 30 11.76 9.56 1.29
CA ALA A 30 11.05 10.79 1.66
C ALA A 30 11.26 11.25 3.10
N ALA A 31 12.08 10.53 3.88
CA ALA A 31 12.10 10.65 5.33
C ALA A 31 10.70 10.50 5.97
N LEU A 32 9.81 9.71 5.34
CA LEU A 32 8.47 9.39 5.80
C LEU A 32 8.40 8.00 6.43
N THR A 33 7.45 7.83 7.35
CA THR A 33 7.15 6.56 7.98
C THR A 33 6.14 5.78 7.15
N TYR A 34 6.45 4.52 6.87
CA TYR A 34 5.46 3.60 6.31
C TYR A 34 4.46 3.19 7.40
N VAL A 35 3.20 3.58 7.28
CA VAL A 35 2.12 3.37 8.27
C VAL A 35 0.91 2.69 7.64
N SER A 36 0.08 2.04 8.45
CA SER A 36 -1.13 1.36 7.98
C SER A 36 -2.34 1.76 8.81
N ASP A 37 -3.53 1.82 8.20
CA ASP A 37 -4.77 2.09 8.93
C ASP A 37 -5.27 0.92 9.78
N ALA A 38 -4.59 -0.23 9.71
CA ALA A 38 -4.72 -1.32 10.66
C ALA A 38 -4.04 -1.03 12.01
N GLU A 39 -3.11 -0.08 12.06
CA GLU A 39 -2.42 0.31 13.28
C GLU A 39 -3.31 1.23 14.15
N PRO A 40 -3.05 1.30 15.48
CA PRO A 40 -3.72 2.27 16.34
C PRO A 40 -3.54 3.69 15.80
N GLY A 41 -4.63 4.43 15.67
CA GLY A 41 -4.60 5.78 15.12
C GLY A 41 -5.70 6.66 15.67
N ILE A 42 -5.70 7.91 15.24
CA ILE A 42 -6.72 8.88 15.64
C ILE A 42 -8.02 8.55 14.89
N ARG A 43 -9.14 8.55 15.61
CA ARG A 43 -10.48 8.33 15.07
C ARG A 43 -11.24 9.64 15.02
N ARG A 44 -11.95 9.88 13.91
CA ARG A 44 -12.90 10.99 13.79
C ARG A 44 -14.29 10.52 14.21
N LEU A 45 -14.89 11.21 15.16
CA LEU A 45 -16.23 10.94 15.67
C LEU A 45 -17.13 12.13 15.39
N LYS A 46 -18.39 11.89 15.03
CA LYS A 46 -19.39 12.95 14.85
C LYS A 46 -19.77 13.51 16.21
N ALA A 47 -19.79 14.84 16.35
CA ALA A 47 -20.15 15.53 17.60
C ALA A 47 -20.98 16.78 17.27
N GLY A 48 -22.29 16.70 17.50
CA GLY A 48 -23.24 17.78 17.17
C GLY A 48 -23.17 18.15 15.68
N LYS A 49 -22.87 19.43 15.39
CA LYS A 49 -22.71 19.96 14.03
C LYS A 49 -21.33 19.72 13.42
N GLY A 50 -20.38 19.16 14.18
CA GLY A 50 -18.98 19.01 13.76
C GLY A 50 -18.40 17.64 14.06
N PHE A 51 -17.07 17.60 14.20
CA PHE A 51 -16.31 16.40 14.48
C PHE A 51 -15.42 16.59 15.71
N THR A 52 -15.23 15.51 16.45
CA THR A 52 -14.20 15.40 17.49
C THR A 52 -13.21 14.31 17.12
N TYR A 53 -12.02 14.39 17.69
CA TYR A 53 -10.92 13.48 17.39
C TYR A 53 -10.44 12.81 18.68
N ARG A 54 -10.29 11.50 18.64
CA ARG A 54 -9.80 10.68 19.76
C ARG A 54 -8.61 9.87 19.30
N GLY A 55 -7.52 9.93 20.07
CA GLY A 55 -6.35 9.10 19.84
C GLY A 55 -6.60 7.62 20.20
N PRO A 56 -5.56 6.78 20.08
CA PRO A 56 -5.57 5.43 20.61
C PRO A 56 -6.05 5.42 22.07
N GLU A 57 -6.82 4.41 22.45
CA GLU A 57 -7.36 4.25 23.82
C GLU A 57 -8.27 5.40 24.28
N GLY A 58 -8.82 6.20 23.35
CA GLY A 58 -9.74 7.30 23.69
C GLY A 58 -9.06 8.58 24.18
N LYS A 59 -7.72 8.64 24.14
CA LYS A 59 -6.95 9.81 24.59
C LYS A 59 -7.35 11.08 23.84
N ALA A 60 -7.33 12.21 24.54
CA ALA A 60 -7.56 13.50 23.92
C ALA A 60 -6.44 13.81 22.91
N VAL A 61 -6.81 14.35 21.76
CA VAL A 61 -5.86 14.81 20.75
C VAL A 61 -5.36 16.20 21.13
N SER A 62 -4.04 16.41 21.04
CA SER A 62 -3.39 17.70 21.30
C SER A 62 -3.79 18.77 20.28
N ASP A 63 -3.64 20.05 20.61
CA ASP A 63 -4.00 21.14 19.72
C ASP A 63 -3.15 21.16 18.44
N ALA A 64 -1.86 20.86 18.55
CA ALA A 64 -0.97 20.69 17.40
C ALA A 64 -1.49 19.60 16.43
N ALA A 65 -1.93 18.46 16.98
CA ALA A 65 -2.52 17.40 16.17
C ALA A 65 -3.87 17.81 15.56
N ARG A 66 -4.72 18.57 16.27
CA ARG A 66 -5.97 19.11 15.71
C ARG A 66 -5.73 20.07 14.56
N ALA A 67 -4.75 20.97 14.69
CA ALA A 67 -4.37 21.90 13.63
C ALA A 67 -3.89 21.15 12.38
N ARG A 68 -3.05 20.12 12.55
CA ARG A 68 -2.64 19.24 11.45
C ARG A 68 -3.84 18.54 10.80
N ILE A 69 -4.76 18.00 11.59
CA ILE A 69 -5.95 17.31 11.07
C ILE A 69 -6.81 18.24 10.21
N ALA A 70 -6.97 19.50 10.62
CA ALA A 70 -7.68 20.49 9.83
C ALA A 70 -6.99 20.74 8.47
N ALA A 71 -5.65 20.77 8.44
CA ALA A 71 -4.86 20.96 7.22
C ALA A 71 -4.93 19.75 6.25
N ILE A 72 -5.23 18.54 6.71
CA ILE A 72 -5.39 17.34 5.84
C ILE A 72 -6.64 17.45 4.94
N VAL A 73 -7.62 18.28 5.31
CA VAL A 73 -8.89 18.49 4.57
C VAL A 73 -9.60 17.14 4.26
N ILE A 74 -10.01 16.45 5.33
CA ILE A 74 -10.75 15.18 5.23
C ILE A 74 -12.21 15.49 4.92
N PRO A 75 -12.77 15.04 3.77
CA PRO A 75 -14.14 15.34 3.40
C PRO A 75 -15.15 14.97 4.51
N PRO A 76 -16.14 15.84 4.80
CA PRO A 76 -17.08 15.62 5.90
C PRO A 76 -17.98 14.39 5.67
N ALA A 77 -18.22 14.01 4.41
CA ALA A 77 -19.02 12.85 4.04
C ALA A 77 -18.30 11.51 4.29
N TRP A 78 -16.99 11.49 4.58
CA TRP A 78 -16.28 10.24 4.82
C TRP A 78 -16.67 9.62 6.17
N THR A 79 -16.91 8.31 6.17
CA THR A 79 -17.15 7.50 7.37
C THR A 79 -15.94 6.62 7.69
N ASN A 80 -15.92 6.00 8.87
CA ASN A 80 -14.83 5.10 9.32
C ASN A 80 -13.43 5.70 9.13
N VAL A 81 -13.27 6.95 9.54
CA VAL A 81 -12.04 7.71 9.31
C VAL A 81 -10.96 7.32 10.32
N TRP A 82 -9.83 6.89 9.78
CA TRP A 82 -8.56 6.70 10.49
C TRP A 82 -7.61 7.84 10.12
N ILE A 83 -6.89 8.36 11.10
CA ILE A 83 -5.89 9.41 10.90
C ILE A 83 -4.59 8.98 11.56
N SER A 84 -3.47 9.10 10.84
CA SER A 84 -2.16 8.72 11.35
C SER A 84 -1.80 9.57 12.57
N PRO A 85 -1.34 8.97 13.68
CA PRO A 85 -0.81 9.72 14.81
C PRO A 85 0.52 10.40 14.45
N ASP A 86 1.30 9.79 13.55
CA ASP A 86 2.58 10.31 13.08
C ASP A 86 2.36 11.38 11.98
N PRO A 87 2.85 12.63 12.15
CA PRO A 87 2.84 13.65 11.11
C PRO A 87 3.61 13.24 9.85
N ASN A 88 4.64 12.39 9.97
CA ASN A 88 5.46 11.93 8.86
C ASN A 88 4.99 10.59 8.26
N GLY A 89 3.81 10.10 8.66
CA GLY A 89 3.22 8.92 8.04
C GLY A 89 2.89 9.17 6.57
N HIS A 90 3.34 8.30 5.67
CA HIS A 90 3.09 8.46 4.22
C HIS A 90 1.59 8.49 3.89
N ILE A 91 0.76 7.79 4.66
CA ILE A 91 -0.69 7.97 4.69
C ILE A 91 -1.03 8.86 5.89
N GLN A 92 -1.69 9.98 5.62
CA GLN A 92 -2.16 10.90 6.66
C GLN A 92 -3.55 10.53 7.16
N ALA A 93 -4.45 10.09 6.28
CA ALA A 93 -5.77 9.63 6.67
C ALA A 93 -6.34 8.61 5.69
N THR A 94 -7.22 7.74 6.19
CA THR A 94 -8.09 6.89 5.37
C THR A 94 -9.55 7.08 5.81
N GLY A 95 -10.48 6.73 4.93
CA GLY A 95 -11.90 6.74 5.23
C GLY A 95 -12.70 6.01 4.17
N ARG A 96 -14.01 5.96 4.35
CA ARG A 96 -14.97 5.40 3.39
C ARG A 96 -15.79 6.53 2.79
N ASP A 97 -15.86 6.61 1.46
CA ASP A 97 -16.73 7.57 0.80
C ASP A 97 -18.22 7.17 0.88
N GLN A 98 -19.10 7.98 0.29
CA GLN A 98 -20.54 7.71 0.25
C GLN A 98 -20.91 6.40 -0.47
N ARG A 99 -19.99 5.85 -1.28
CA ARG A 99 -20.16 4.57 -2.00
C ARG A 99 -19.48 3.41 -1.27
N GLY A 100 -18.96 3.61 -0.06
CA GLY A 100 -18.26 2.60 0.73
C GLY A 100 -16.83 2.29 0.26
N ARG A 101 -16.30 3.03 -0.71
CA ARG A 101 -14.95 2.83 -1.24
C ARG A 101 -13.92 3.40 -0.27
N LYS A 102 -12.81 2.69 -0.08
CA LYS A 102 -11.70 3.17 0.75
C LYS A 102 -10.97 4.30 0.04
N GLN A 103 -10.90 5.45 0.68
CA GLN A 103 -10.20 6.63 0.20
C GLN A 103 -9.00 6.94 1.09
N TYR A 104 -7.98 7.57 0.51
CA TYR A 104 -6.71 7.89 1.15
C TYR A 104 -6.42 9.39 1.04
N ARG A 105 -5.77 9.94 2.07
CA ARG A 105 -5.03 11.20 2.04
C ARG A 105 -3.58 10.86 2.33
N TYR A 106 -2.70 11.21 1.40
CA TYR A 106 -1.26 10.97 1.53
C TYR A 106 -0.54 12.21 2.03
N HIS A 107 0.65 12.01 2.60
CA HIS A 107 1.58 13.10 2.86
C HIS A 107 1.98 13.77 1.52
N PRO A 108 2.12 15.10 1.43
CA PRO A 108 2.49 15.77 0.18
C PRO A 108 3.79 15.22 -0.44
N GLN A 109 4.84 15.05 0.37
CA GLN A 109 6.13 14.50 -0.07
C GLN A 109 6.03 13.05 -0.58
N TRP A 110 5.02 12.28 -0.15
CA TRP A 110 4.83 10.92 -0.64
C TRP A 110 4.44 10.89 -2.12
N ALA A 111 3.68 11.88 -2.58
CA ALA A 111 3.29 11.98 -3.98
C ALA A 111 4.51 12.27 -4.87
N GLU A 112 5.34 13.23 -4.47
CA GLU A 112 6.54 13.65 -5.20
C GLU A 112 7.50 12.49 -5.44
N GLU A 113 7.72 11.63 -4.43
CA GLU A 113 8.63 10.51 -4.57
C GLU A 113 8.06 9.31 -5.30
N ARG A 114 6.77 9.01 -5.08
CA ARG A 114 6.11 7.92 -5.79
C ARG A 114 6.04 8.19 -7.28
N ASP A 115 5.97 9.45 -7.68
CA ASP A 115 6.04 9.81 -9.10
C ASP A 115 7.42 9.48 -9.66
N GLY A 116 8.52 9.87 -8.99
CA GLY A 116 9.88 9.48 -9.41
C GLY A 116 10.11 7.97 -9.49
N ALA A 117 9.62 7.20 -8.50
CA ALA A 117 9.79 5.76 -8.45
C ALA A 117 8.95 4.99 -9.49
N LYS A 118 7.84 5.55 -10.00
CA LYS A 118 7.05 4.92 -11.07
C LYS A 118 7.80 4.90 -12.41
N TYR A 119 8.66 5.90 -12.65
CA TYR A 119 9.34 6.07 -13.94
C TYR A 119 10.70 5.39 -14.02
N SER A 120 11.32 5.05 -12.88
CA SER A 120 12.65 4.44 -12.85
C SER A 120 12.72 3.11 -13.63
N GLY A 121 11.65 2.31 -13.59
CA GLY A 121 11.56 1.05 -14.32
C GLY A 121 11.26 1.20 -15.82
N LEU A 122 10.81 2.36 -16.29
CA LEU A 122 10.40 2.53 -17.68
C LEU A 122 11.58 2.44 -18.65
N ILE A 123 12.77 2.86 -18.26
CA ILE A 123 13.95 2.79 -19.12
C ILE A 123 14.34 1.32 -19.35
N ALA A 124 14.45 0.53 -18.28
CA ALA A 124 14.75 -0.89 -18.37
C ALA A 124 13.66 -1.66 -19.14
N PHE A 125 12.39 -1.31 -18.94
CA PHE A 125 11.29 -1.86 -19.72
C PHE A 125 11.37 -1.46 -21.20
N ALA A 126 11.67 -0.19 -21.52
CA ALA A 126 11.82 0.27 -22.89
C ALA A 126 12.97 -0.44 -23.62
N GLN A 127 14.08 -0.70 -22.90
CA GLN A 127 15.21 -1.47 -23.42
C GLN A 127 14.86 -2.94 -23.71
N SER A 128 13.91 -3.53 -22.98
CA SER A 128 13.46 -4.92 -23.21
C SER A 128 12.35 -5.06 -24.25
N LEU A 129 11.72 -3.96 -24.69
CA LEU A 129 10.64 -3.98 -25.69
C LEU A 129 11.00 -4.67 -27.01
N PRO A 130 12.20 -4.49 -27.61
CA PRO A 130 12.53 -5.16 -28.87
C PRO A 130 12.48 -6.68 -28.76
N ASP A 131 13.01 -7.23 -27.66
CA ASP A 131 13.08 -8.67 -27.43
C ASP A 131 11.69 -9.23 -27.12
N LEU A 132 10.93 -8.52 -26.29
CA LEU A 132 9.54 -8.85 -25.98
C LEU A 132 8.68 -8.91 -27.24
N ARG A 133 8.78 -7.91 -28.13
CA ARG A 133 8.05 -7.87 -29.40
C ARG A 133 8.42 -9.02 -30.32
N ARG A 134 9.72 -9.33 -30.47
CA ARG A 134 10.16 -10.49 -31.26
C ARG A 134 9.56 -11.79 -30.74
N ARG A 135 9.47 -11.95 -29.42
CA ARG A 135 8.89 -13.14 -28.80
C ARG A 135 7.38 -13.23 -29.04
N ILE A 136 6.65 -12.13 -28.84
CA ILE A 136 5.21 -12.04 -29.12
C ILE A 136 4.91 -12.40 -30.58
N ASP A 137 5.65 -11.81 -31.53
CA ASP A 137 5.47 -12.09 -32.96
C ASP A 137 5.70 -13.57 -33.30
N SER A 138 6.71 -14.19 -32.68
CA SER A 138 6.98 -15.62 -32.85
C SER A 138 5.86 -16.49 -32.28
N ASP A 139 5.35 -16.16 -31.09
CA ASP A 139 4.35 -16.97 -30.41
C ASP A 139 2.95 -16.83 -31.05
N LEU A 140 2.62 -15.66 -31.60
CA LEU A 140 1.40 -15.44 -32.39
C LEU A 140 1.36 -16.24 -33.71
N ARG A 141 2.51 -16.57 -34.28
CA ARG A 141 2.62 -17.38 -35.52
C ARG A 141 2.43 -18.88 -35.30
N ARG A 142 2.41 -19.38 -34.05
CA ARG A 142 2.25 -20.81 -33.75
C ARG A 142 0.88 -21.32 -34.21
N ARG A 143 0.79 -22.54 -34.73
CA ARG A 143 -0.50 -23.14 -35.12
C ARG A 143 -1.32 -23.59 -33.91
N GLY A 144 -2.64 -23.57 -34.03
CA GLY A 144 -3.57 -23.94 -32.95
C GLY A 144 -3.72 -22.85 -31.88
N LEU A 145 -4.15 -23.23 -30.68
CA LEU A 145 -4.30 -22.36 -29.51
C LEU A 145 -3.44 -22.81 -28.32
N PRO A 146 -2.10 -22.93 -28.47
CA PRO A 146 -1.23 -23.22 -27.35
C PRO A 146 -1.18 -22.02 -26.39
N LEU A 147 -0.83 -22.28 -25.12
CA LEU A 147 -0.77 -21.26 -24.06
C LEU A 147 0.04 -20.02 -24.49
N GLU A 148 1.17 -20.24 -25.15
CA GLU A 148 2.07 -19.16 -25.57
C GLU A 148 1.41 -18.23 -26.60
N ARG A 149 0.58 -18.78 -27.49
CA ARG A 149 -0.19 -17.96 -28.43
C ARG A 149 -1.30 -17.19 -27.74
N VAL A 150 -1.97 -17.80 -26.76
CA VAL A 150 -3.08 -17.18 -26.02
C VAL A 150 -2.57 -16.04 -25.13
N VAL A 151 -1.45 -16.21 -24.44
CA VAL A 151 -0.87 -15.17 -23.57
C VAL A 151 -0.21 -14.04 -24.37
N ALA A 152 0.20 -14.31 -25.60
CA ALA A 152 0.78 -13.29 -26.49
C ALA A 152 -0.25 -12.37 -27.17
N ALA A 153 -1.55 -12.72 -27.16
CA ALA A 153 -2.64 -12.00 -27.82
C ALA A 153 -3.31 -10.98 -26.87
#